data_AF-A0A956YFU4-F1
#
_entry.id   AF-A0A956YFU4-F1
#
_cell.length_a   1.000
_cell.length_b   1.000
_cell.length_c   1.000
_cell.angle_alpha   90.00
_cell.angle_beta   90.00
_cell.angle_gamma   90.00
#
_symmetry.space_group_name_H-M   'P 1'
#
loop_
_entity.id
_entity.type
_entity.pdbx_description
1 polymer ?
#
loop_
_entity_poly.entity_id
_entity_poly.type
_entity_poly.pdbx_seq_one_letter_code
_entity_poly.pdbx_strand_id
1 'polypeptide(L)'
;GGFISPNRSVPADWYGSYVDQAQAEILQNATTLRFDASDLMPAEVGAGTFWSGMVDWVGGADTEEVFANIEASWPDTETGLGGTGDAEEEAAAEETAGYEHLAAAEAGEYDGMTVTIFGKWTEGEGESFVNTLADFEERTGIDIQYEGSSEFETLITVRVEGGDAPDIAGFPQPGLLAEFVREGAVVDLGANINADQLAADYSDAWINLGTVDGQLSGVFFRASTKSIVWYPVQAFADAGYEIPQTWDELIALSDQIVADGGTPWCISMEHGGVTGWVATDWIEDVLLRTAPPETYDQWVNHEIPFNDPAVINA
;
A
#
# COMPACT_ATOMS: atom_id res chain seq x y z
N GLY A 1 -11.67 3.57 -5.09
CA GLY A 1 -11.57 4.81 -4.28
C GLY A 1 -10.85 5.86 -5.10
N GLY A 2 -10.56 7.01 -4.51
CA GLY A 2 -9.64 7.96 -5.11
C GLY A 2 -8.18 7.52 -4.97
N PHE A 3 -7.30 8.15 -5.74
CA PHE A 3 -5.85 8.02 -5.59
C PHE A 3 -5.28 9.37 -5.18
N ILE A 4 -4.32 9.35 -4.26
CA ILE A 4 -3.56 10.53 -3.86
C ILE A 4 -2.10 10.33 -4.23
N SER A 5 -1.45 11.41 -4.65
CA SER A 5 -0.01 11.36 -4.92
C SER A 5 0.77 11.55 -3.61
N PRO A 6 1.75 10.69 -3.33
CA PRO A 6 2.74 10.93 -2.27
C PRO A 6 3.68 12.10 -2.57
N ASN A 7 3.73 12.55 -3.83
CA ASN A 7 4.55 13.67 -4.28
C ASN A 7 3.86 15.01 -3.94
N ARG A 8 4.54 15.84 -3.13
CA ARG A 8 4.09 17.16 -2.65
C ARG A 8 3.95 18.19 -3.76
N SER A 9 4.64 17.99 -4.88
CA SER A 9 4.62 18.89 -6.04
C SER A 9 3.37 18.69 -6.91
N VAL A 10 2.55 17.66 -6.66
CA VAL A 10 1.27 17.45 -7.36
C VAL A 10 0.25 18.51 -6.92
N PRO A 11 -0.25 19.36 -7.84
CA PRO A 11 -1.20 20.41 -7.50
C PRO A 11 -2.53 19.84 -6.98
N ALA A 12 -3.06 20.42 -5.91
CA ALA A 12 -4.32 19.96 -5.32
C ALA A 12 -5.54 20.13 -6.26
N ASP A 13 -5.48 21.05 -7.22
CA ASP A 13 -6.54 21.26 -8.21
C ASP A 13 -6.56 20.21 -9.33
N TRP A 14 -5.58 19.29 -9.37
CA TRP A 14 -5.61 18.12 -10.24
C TRP A 14 -6.55 17.04 -9.73
N TYR A 15 -6.90 17.06 -8.44
CA TYR A 15 -7.93 16.19 -7.87
C TYR A 15 -9.30 16.65 -8.35
N GLY A 16 -9.77 16.07 -9.47
CA GLY A 16 -10.98 16.51 -10.16
C GLY A 16 -12.29 16.08 -9.49
N SER A 17 -12.24 15.11 -8.58
CA SER A 17 -13.43 14.63 -7.86
C SER A 17 -13.46 15.07 -6.41
N TYR A 18 -14.66 15.26 -5.87
CA TYR A 18 -14.87 15.51 -4.44
C TYR A 18 -14.27 14.39 -3.56
N VAL A 19 -14.34 13.14 -4.04
CA VAL A 19 -13.80 11.99 -3.30
C VAL A 19 -12.29 12.10 -3.15
N ASP A 20 -11.57 12.39 -4.23
CA ASP A 20 -10.10 12.51 -4.20
C ASP A 20 -9.68 13.69 -3.31
N GLN A 21 -10.39 14.81 -3.40
CA GLN A 21 -10.15 15.98 -2.56
C GLN A 21 -10.38 15.68 -1.08
N ALA A 22 -11.47 14.98 -0.74
CA ALA A 22 -11.78 14.58 0.63
C ALA A 22 -10.74 13.59 1.19
N GLN A 23 -10.27 12.63 0.38
CA GLN A 23 -9.22 11.70 0.78
C GLN A 23 -7.88 12.43 1.03
N ALA A 24 -7.52 13.36 0.14
CA ALA A 24 -6.33 14.20 0.33
C ALA A 24 -6.43 15.04 1.61
N GLU A 25 -7.59 15.64 1.89
CA GLU A 25 -7.83 16.40 3.12
C GLU A 25 -7.78 15.51 4.39
N ILE A 26 -8.35 14.30 4.34
CA ILE A 26 -8.27 13.34 5.46
C ILE A 26 -6.81 13.02 5.76
N LEU A 27 -6.00 12.71 4.75
CA LEU A 27 -4.59 12.39 4.95
C LEU A 27 -3.79 13.58 5.48
N GLN A 28 -4.06 14.79 4.99
CA GLN A 28 -3.39 16.00 5.49
C GLN A 28 -3.69 16.28 6.97
N ASN A 29 -4.88 15.89 7.45
CA ASN A 29 -5.32 16.14 8.82
C ASN A 29 -5.22 14.91 9.74
N ALA A 30 -4.80 13.75 9.23
CA ALA A 30 -4.68 12.54 10.00
C ALA A 30 -3.62 12.70 11.10
N THR A 31 -3.98 12.32 12.34
CA THR A 31 -3.04 12.32 13.48
C THR A 31 -2.21 11.05 13.54
N THR A 32 -2.68 9.98 12.89
CA THR A 32 -2.04 8.67 12.83
C THR A 32 -2.15 8.18 11.39
N LEU A 33 -1.03 7.71 10.84
CA LEU A 33 -0.96 7.08 9.54
C LEU A 33 -0.02 5.88 9.64
N ARG A 34 -0.47 4.73 9.16
CA ARG A 34 0.35 3.53 8.94
C ARG A 34 0.02 2.96 7.58
N PHE A 35 1.01 2.35 6.95
CA PHE A 35 0.79 1.56 5.75
C PHE A 35 0.13 0.23 6.17
N ASP A 36 -0.58 -0.39 5.24
CA ASP A 36 -1.23 -1.69 5.46
C ASP A 36 -0.25 -2.73 6.01
N ALA A 37 -0.66 -3.40 7.09
CA ALA A 37 0.17 -4.36 7.80
C ALA A 37 0.41 -5.59 6.94
N SER A 38 -0.64 -6.15 6.33
CA SER A 38 -0.51 -7.33 5.48
C SER A 38 0.42 -7.09 4.28
N ASP A 39 0.47 -5.86 3.75
CA ASP A 39 1.37 -5.47 2.66
C ASP A 39 2.82 -5.22 3.14
N LEU A 40 3.03 -4.93 4.43
CA LEU A 40 4.35 -4.79 5.06
C LEU A 40 4.94 -6.11 5.56
N MET A 41 4.09 -7.09 5.85
CA MET A 41 4.48 -8.42 6.31
C MET A 41 5.10 -9.25 5.18
N PRO A 42 5.88 -10.29 5.51
CA PRO A 42 6.34 -11.28 4.53
C PRO A 42 5.17 -11.85 3.73
N ALA A 43 5.37 -12.14 2.45
CA ALA A 43 4.28 -12.51 1.55
C ALA A 43 3.56 -13.79 1.98
N GLU A 44 4.30 -14.75 2.56
CA GLU A 44 3.76 -16.01 3.11
C GLU A 44 2.79 -15.77 4.29
N VAL A 45 2.96 -14.65 5.00
CA VAL A 45 2.12 -14.23 6.12
C VAL A 45 1.02 -13.30 5.63
N GLY A 46 1.39 -12.11 5.19
CA GLY A 46 0.47 -11.01 4.87
C GLY A 46 -0.49 -11.38 3.77
N ALA A 47 0.04 -11.65 2.57
CA ALA A 47 -0.73 -12.11 1.41
C ALA A 47 -1.10 -13.61 1.45
N GLY A 48 -0.68 -14.33 2.50
CA GLY A 48 -0.84 -15.77 2.64
C GLY A 48 -1.78 -16.17 3.78
N THR A 49 -1.19 -16.60 4.90
CA THR A 49 -1.95 -17.13 6.03
C THR A 49 -2.84 -16.10 6.71
N PHE A 50 -2.49 -14.81 6.69
CA PHE A 50 -3.31 -13.77 7.29
C PHE A 50 -4.60 -13.57 6.48
N TRP A 51 -4.50 -13.38 5.16
CA TRP A 51 -5.67 -13.30 4.27
C TRP A 51 -6.56 -14.55 4.38
N SER A 52 -6.00 -15.74 4.21
CA SER A 52 -6.76 -17.00 4.28
C SER A 52 -7.32 -17.26 5.68
N GLY A 53 -6.56 -16.97 6.72
CA GLY A 53 -6.98 -17.11 8.11
C GLY A 53 -8.18 -16.23 8.46
N MET A 54 -8.24 -14.99 7.95
CA MET A 54 -9.42 -14.14 8.17
C MET A 54 -10.68 -14.71 7.51
N VAL A 55 -10.55 -15.32 6.33
CA VAL A 55 -11.67 -16.01 5.66
C VAL A 55 -12.17 -17.17 6.51
N ASP A 56 -11.26 -18.00 7.02
CA ASP A 56 -11.61 -19.12 7.89
C ASP A 56 -12.25 -18.66 9.20
N TRP A 57 -11.72 -17.60 9.81
CA TRP A 57 -12.24 -17.01 11.04
C TRP A 57 -13.67 -16.49 10.87
N VAL A 58 -13.94 -15.72 9.82
CA VAL A 58 -15.30 -15.26 9.49
C VAL A 58 -16.22 -16.45 9.14
N GLY A 59 -15.66 -17.52 8.58
CA GLY A 59 -16.33 -18.80 8.35
C GLY A 59 -16.67 -19.59 9.64
N GLY A 60 -16.18 -19.14 10.80
CA GLY A 60 -16.45 -19.72 12.11
C GLY A 60 -15.34 -20.64 12.64
N ALA A 61 -14.13 -20.57 12.08
CA ALA A 61 -12.96 -21.22 12.67
C ALA A 61 -12.61 -20.63 14.03
N ASP A 62 -11.93 -21.41 14.87
CA ASP A 62 -11.51 -20.98 16.21
C ASP A 62 -10.45 -19.89 16.13
N THR A 63 -10.62 -18.80 16.89
CA THR A 63 -9.71 -17.65 16.87
C THR A 63 -8.29 -18.04 17.27
N GLU A 64 -8.11 -18.86 18.30
CA GLU A 64 -6.77 -19.24 18.77
C GLU A 64 -6.05 -20.11 17.72
N GLU A 65 -6.79 -21.02 17.07
CA GLU A 65 -6.25 -21.85 15.98
C GLU A 65 -5.85 -21.01 14.76
N VAL A 66 -6.70 -20.09 14.31
CA VAL A 66 -6.40 -19.21 13.18
C VAL A 66 -5.13 -18.39 13.46
N PHE A 67 -5.05 -17.76 14.63
CA PHE A 67 -3.91 -16.89 14.95
C PHE A 67 -2.63 -17.70 15.17
N ALA A 68 -2.73 -18.90 15.72
CA ALA A 68 -1.58 -19.81 15.82
C ALA A 68 -1.07 -20.27 14.44
N ASN A 69 -1.96 -20.48 13.47
CA ASN A 69 -1.58 -20.83 12.10
C ASN A 69 -0.89 -19.67 11.38
N ILE A 70 -1.38 -18.44 11.57
CA ILE A 70 -0.73 -17.24 11.03
C ILE A 70 0.67 -17.07 11.64
N GLU A 71 0.76 -17.13 12.96
CA GLU A 71 2.03 -17.04 13.70
C GLU A 71 3.04 -18.10 13.24
N ALA A 72 2.59 -19.35 13.03
CA ALA A 72 3.46 -20.44 12.60
C ALA A 72 4.00 -20.30 11.17
N SER A 73 3.42 -19.41 10.36
CA SER A 73 3.90 -19.11 9.01
C SER A 73 4.90 -17.97 8.97
N TRP A 74 5.13 -17.29 10.09
CA TRP A 74 6.13 -16.23 10.13
C TRP A 74 7.53 -16.81 9.89
N PRO A 75 8.31 -16.30 8.92
CA PRO A 75 9.60 -16.89 8.57
C PRO A 75 10.65 -16.63 9.65
N ASP A 76 11.58 -17.57 9.81
CA ASP A 76 12.73 -17.47 10.74
C ASP A 76 13.82 -16.47 10.28
N THR A 77 13.63 -15.82 9.13
CA THR A 77 14.58 -14.88 8.52
C THR A 77 14.32 -13.44 8.95
N GLU A 78 15.19 -12.52 8.53
CA GLU A 78 14.95 -11.08 8.71
C GLU A 78 13.69 -10.66 7.93
N THR A 79 12.81 -9.90 8.60
CA THR A 79 11.50 -9.46 8.08
C THR A 79 11.34 -7.96 8.24
N GLY A 80 10.26 -7.40 7.66
CA GLY A 80 10.05 -5.97 7.59
C GLY A 80 11.02 -5.27 6.63
N LEU A 81 11.10 -3.95 6.70
CA LEU A 81 11.89 -3.12 5.76
C LEU A 81 13.31 -2.80 6.27
N GLY A 82 13.69 -3.27 7.46
CA GLY A 82 15.05 -3.06 8.00
C GLY A 82 15.33 -1.64 8.52
N GLY A 83 14.31 -0.79 8.71
CA GLY A 83 14.47 0.59 9.17
C GLY A 83 13.46 1.02 10.23
N THR A 84 13.93 1.20 11.47
CA THR A 84 13.31 2.08 12.49
C THR A 84 14.12 3.36 12.73
N GLY A 85 15.10 3.65 11.86
CA GLY A 85 15.97 4.81 12.00
C GLY A 85 15.41 6.02 11.27
N ASP A 86 15.22 7.13 12.00
CA ASP A 86 15.30 8.47 11.41
C ASP A 86 16.45 8.47 10.40
N ALA A 87 16.18 8.88 9.16
CA ALA A 87 17.22 9.03 8.15
C ALA A 87 18.35 9.86 8.77
N GLU A 88 19.54 9.27 8.96
CA GLU A 88 20.68 10.04 9.39
C GLU A 88 20.90 11.13 8.34
N GLU A 89 20.81 12.38 8.79
CA GLU A 89 20.95 13.59 7.99
C GLU A 89 22.38 13.62 7.41
N GLU A 90 22.57 13.01 6.24
CA GLU A 90 23.80 13.14 5.48
C GLU A 90 23.88 14.54 4.87
N ALA A 91 25.07 15.13 4.99
CA ALA A 91 25.31 16.55 4.77
C ALA A 91 24.91 17.01 3.36
N ALA A 92 24.25 18.17 3.32
CA ALA A 92 23.90 18.91 2.10
C ALA A 92 25.07 18.95 1.10
N ALA A 93 24.89 18.25 -0.03
CA ALA A 93 25.70 18.41 -1.22
C ALA A 93 25.09 19.53 -2.11
N GLU A 94 25.91 20.11 -2.98
CA GLU A 94 25.58 21.31 -3.75
C GLU A 94 24.36 21.17 -4.66
N GLU A 95 23.62 22.27 -4.78
CA GLU A 95 22.52 22.52 -5.71
C GLU A 95 22.86 22.00 -7.13
N THR A 96 22.22 20.92 -7.56
CA THR A 96 22.40 20.35 -8.91
C THR A 96 21.06 20.13 -9.63
N ALA A 97 21.11 20.28 -10.94
CA ALA A 97 20.01 20.68 -11.80
C ALA A 97 19.00 19.57 -12.11
N GLY A 98 17.76 19.67 -11.61
CA GLY A 98 16.58 18.98 -12.17
C GLY A 98 16.72 17.47 -12.50
N TYR A 99 15.84 16.97 -13.37
CA TYR A 99 15.86 15.59 -13.86
C TYR A 99 16.80 15.48 -15.07
N GLU A 100 18.13 15.47 -14.86
CA GLU A 100 19.12 15.42 -15.98
C GLU A 100 18.87 14.23 -16.94
N HIS A 101 18.48 13.07 -16.41
CA HIS A 101 18.13 11.90 -17.21
C HIS A 101 16.86 12.09 -18.06
N LEU A 102 15.87 12.83 -17.57
CA LEU A 102 14.69 13.18 -18.36
C LEU A 102 15.07 14.11 -19.50
N ALA A 103 15.91 15.12 -19.24
CA ALA A 103 16.38 16.04 -20.28
C ALA A 103 17.18 15.31 -21.38
N ALA A 104 17.99 14.32 -21.00
CA ALA A 104 18.69 13.46 -21.95
C ALA A 104 17.73 12.59 -22.78
N ALA A 105 16.72 12.01 -22.13
CA ALA A 105 15.67 11.23 -22.80
C ALA A 105 14.89 12.09 -23.82
N GLU A 106 14.47 13.30 -23.44
CA GLU A 106 13.80 14.26 -24.33
C GLU A 106 14.70 14.77 -25.47
N ALA A 107 16.03 14.67 -25.31
CA ALA A 107 16.99 14.94 -26.37
C ALA A 107 17.18 13.77 -27.35
N GLY A 108 16.44 12.67 -27.17
CA GLY A 108 16.43 11.48 -28.02
C GLY A 108 17.53 10.47 -27.70
N GLU A 109 18.16 10.54 -26.52
CA GLU A 109 19.24 9.60 -26.14
C GLU A 109 18.75 8.13 -26.11
N TYR A 110 17.47 7.92 -25.82
CA TYR A 110 16.86 6.60 -25.62
C TYR A 110 15.76 6.27 -26.65
N ASP A 111 15.73 6.98 -27.79
CA ASP A 111 14.76 6.78 -28.85
C ASP A 111 14.69 5.30 -29.30
N GLY A 112 13.50 4.71 -29.22
CA GLY A 112 13.22 3.33 -29.63
C GLY A 112 13.69 2.26 -28.65
N MET A 113 14.16 2.63 -27.45
CA MET A 113 14.32 1.67 -26.35
C MET A 113 12.95 1.21 -25.85
N THR A 114 12.84 -0.07 -25.50
CA THR A 114 11.64 -0.63 -24.88
C THR A 114 11.90 -0.81 -23.38
N VAL A 115 10.92 -0.42 -22.55
CA VAL A 115 10.89 -0.66 -21.11
C VAL A 115 9.64 -1.48 -20.77
N THR A 116 9.81 -2.59 -20.08
CA THR A 116 8.72 -3.45 -19.63
C THR A 116 8.30 -3.11 -18.20
N ILE A 117 7.00 -2.96 -17.97
CA ILE A 117 6.42 -2.73 -16.65
C ILE A 117 5.43 -3.84 -16.33
N PHE A 118 5.60 -4.51 -15.20
CA PHE A 118 4.65 -5.50 -14.69
C PHE A 118 3.95 -4.96 -13.44
N GLY A 119 2.63 -5.11 -13.34
CA GLY A 119 1.89 -4.65 -12.17
C GLY A 119 0.52 -5.31 -11.97
N LYS A 120 -0.20 -4.87 -10.94
CA LYS A 120 -1.49 -5.46 -10.54
C LYS A 120 -2.70 -4.96 -11.34
N TRP A 121 -2.58 -3.83 -12.01
CA TRP A 121 -3.71 -3.10 -12.60
C TRP A 121 -4.16 -3.72 -13.91
N THR A 122 -5.41 -4.19 -13.94
CA THR A 122 -6.02 -4.78 -15.12
C THR A 122 -7.18 -3.92 -15.61
N GLU A 123 -7.67 -4.24 -16.81
CA GLU A 123 -8.86 -3.60 -17.39
C GLU A 123 -8.78 -2.07 -17.39
N GLY A 124 -9.84 -1.37 -16.95
CA GLY A 124 -9.89 0.09 -16.99
C GLY A 124 -8.83 0.78 -16.11
N GLU A 125 -8.34 0.12 -15.06
CA GLU A 125 -7.25 0.67 -14.24
C GLU A 125 -5.91 0.56 -14.98
N GLY A 126 -5.64 -0.57 -15.61
CA GLY A 126 -4.46 -0.77 -16.46
C GLY A 126 -4.43 0.18 -17.66
N GLU A 127 -5.58 0.38 -18.33
CA GLU A 127 -5.72 1.38 -19.39
C GLU A 127 -5.43 2.80 -18.89
N SER A 128 -5.93 3.14 -17.69
CA SER A 128 -5.66 4.44 -17.08
C SER A 128 -4.17 4.62 -16.77
N PHE A 129 -3.49 3.59 -16.25
CA PHE A 129 -2.05 3.62 -16.00
C PHE A 129 -1.26 3.85 -17.29
N VAL A 130 -1.51 3.09 -18.35
CA VAL A 130 -0.84 3.28 -19.66
C VAL A 130 -1.06 4.69 -20.20
N ASN A 131 -2.27 5.24 -20.07
CA ASN A 131 -2.56 6.60 -20.50
C ASN A 131 -1.75 7.67 -19.75
N THR A 132 -1.33 7.41 -18.49
CA THR A 132 -0.46 8.35 -17.76
C THR A 132 0.96 8.42 -18.31
N LEU A 133 1.38 7.40 -19.06
CA LEU A 133 2.74 7.27 -19.60
C LEU A 133 2.85 7.79 -21.03
N ALA A 134 1.73 7.98 -21.74
CA ALA A 134 1.71 8.36 -23.15
C ALA A 134 2.46 9.67 -23.45
N ASP A 135 2.32 10.70 -22.59
CA ASP A 135 3.06 11.97 -22.77
C ASP A 135 4.57 11.76 -22.61
N PHE A 136 4.98 10.89 -21.68
CA PHE A 136 6.38 10.54 -21.49
C PHE A 136 6.94 9.79 -22.71
N GLU A 137 6.21 8.81 -23.24
CA GLU A 137 6.61 8.09 -24.46
C GLU A 137 6.71 9.03 -25.68
N GLU A 138 5.74 9.93 -25.86
CA GLU A 138 5.75 10.91 -26.96
C GLU A 138 6.97 11.86 -26.87
N ARG A 139 7.31 12.30 -25.66
CA ARG A 139 8.42 13.25 -25.44
C ARG A 139 9.81 12.62 -25.51
N THR A 140 9.92 11.34 -25.18
CA THR A 140 11.23 10.67 -25.01
C THR A 140 11.54 9.62 -26.07
N GLY A 141 10.55 9.20 -26.86
CA GLY A 141 10.71 8.13 -27.84
C GLY A 141 10.90 6.73 -27.25
N ILE A 142 10.80 6.57 -25.93
CA ILE A 142 10.84 5.28 -25.23
C ILE A 142 9.48 4.59 -25.42
N ASP A 143 9.50 3.29 -25.73
CA ASP A 143 8.32 2.42 -25.85
C ASP A 143 8.09 1.69 -24.52
N ILE A 144 6.99 1.98 -23.83
CA ILE A 144 6.65 1.37 -22.55
C ILE A 144 5.62 0.26 -22.76
N GLN A 145 6.01 -0.96 -22.40
CA GLN A 145 5.16 -2.14 -22.49
C GLN A 145 4.67 -2.55 -21.10
N TYR A 146 3.41 -2.22 -20.82
CA TYR A 146 2.75 -2.58 -19.56
C TYR A 146 2.03 -3.92 -19.66
N GLU A 147 2.23 -4.78 -18.66
CA GLU A 147 1.46 -5.99 -18.43
C GLU A 147 0.85 -5.99 -17.02
N GLY A 148 -0.48 -6.13 -16.95
CA GLY A 148 -1.24 -6.19 -15.72
C GLY A 148 -1.71 -7.61 -15.37
N SER A 149 -1.66 -8.01 -14.11
CA SER A 149 -2.20 -9.29 -13.62
C SER A 149 -2.83 -9.20 -12.23
N SER A 150 -3.98 -9.84 -12.04
CA SER A 150 -4.57 -10.04 -10.69
C SER A 150 -3.75 -10.98 -9.81
N GLU A 151 -2.89 -11.78 -10.41
CA GLU A 151 -2.00 -12.75 -9.75
C GLU A 151 -0.56 -12.22 -9.68
N PHE A 152 -0.39 -10.89 -9.58
CA PHE A 152 0.90 -10.22 -9.62
C PHE A 152 1.92 -10.87 -8.68
N GLU A 153 1.53 -11.07 -7.41
CA GLU A 153 2.38 -11.55 -6.32
C GLU A 153 2.99 -12.92 -6.63
N THR A 154 2.21 -13.84 -7.21
CA THR A 154 2.72 -15.16 -7.62
C THR A 154 3.57 -15.06 -8.89
N LEU A 155 3.13 -14.28 -9.88
CA LEU A 155 3.79 -14.23 -11.17
C LEU A 155 5.13 -13.49 -11.15
N ILE A 156 5.30 -12.47 -10.31
CA ILE A 156 6.57 -11.75 -10.21
C ILE A 156 7.67 -12.67 -9.68
N THR A 157 7.39 -13.47 -8.65
CA THR A 157 8.33 -14.47 -8.11
C THR A 157 8.73 -15.47 -9.18
N VAL A 158 7.76 -16.05 -9.89
CA VAL A 158 8.04 -17.02 -10.97
C VAL A 158 8.90 -16.41 -12.08
N ARG A 159 8.67 -15.14 -12.44
CA ARG A 159 9.44 -14.43 -13.47
C ARG A 159 10.87 -14.18 -13.03
N VAL A 160 11.08 -13.69 -11.81
CA VAL A 160 12.41 -13.42 -11.28
C VAL A 160 13.21 -14.73 -11.15
N GLU A 161 12.62 -15.79 -10.57
CA GLU A 161 13.25 -17.11 -10.48
C GLU A 161 13.56 -17.72 -11.86
N GLY A 162 12.69 -17.45 -12.85
CA GLY A 162 12.85 -17.88 -14.24
C GLY A 162 13.88 -17.10 -15.04
N GLY A 163 14.41 -15.99 -14.50
CA GLY A 163 15.33 -15.09 -15.20
C GLY A 163 14.64 -14.22 -16.27
N ASP A 164 13.35 -13.94 -16.10
CA ASP A 164 12.48 -13.16 -16.99
C ASP A 164 11.82 -12.00 -16.22
N ALA A 165 12.58 -11.35 -15.34
CA ALA A 165 12.12 -10.21 -14.56
C ALA A 165 11.79 -9.01 -15.49
N PRO A 166 10.73 -8.21 -15.17
CA PRO A 166 10.47 -6.97 -15.88
C PRO A 166 11.53 -5.91 -15.55
N ASP A 167 11.64 -4.88 -16.40
CA ASP A 167 12.51 -3.73 -16.11
C ASP A 167 12.01 -2.94 -14.89
N ILE A 168 10.69 -2.82 -14.74
CA ILE A 168 10.03 -2.18 -13.60
C ILE A 168 8.87 -3.06 -13.11
N ALA A 169 8.79 -3.25 -11.80
CA ALA A 169 7.65 -3.92 -11.16
C ALA A 169 6.90 -2.93 -10.26
N GLY A 170 5.59 -2.80 -10.47
CA GLY A 170 4.70 -1.98 -9.65
C GLY A 170 4.26 -2.71 -8.39
N PHE A 171 5.18 -2.91 -7.44
CA PHE A 171 4.92 -3.58 -6.16
C PHE A 171 3.89 -2.79 -5.33
N PRO A 172 2.73 -3.38 -4.99
CA PRO A 172 1.83 -2.82 -3.99
C PRO A 172 2.30 -3.13 -2.56
N GLN A 173 3.06 -4.21 -2.37
CA GLN A 173 3.55 -4.68 -1.06
C GLN A 173 5.03 -4.36 -0.84
N PRO A 174 5.37 -3.44 0.09
CA PRO A 174 6.75 -3.25 0.51
C PRO A 174 7.40 -4.51 1.12
N GLY A 175 6.62 -5.35 1.81
CA GLY A 175 7.11 -6.59 2.41
C GLY A 175 7.63 -7.57 1.36
N LEU A 176 6.86 -7.79 0.29
CA LEU A 176 7.29 -8.61 -0.85
C LEU A 176 8.49 -8.00 -1.58
N LEU A 177 8.51 -6.67 -1.78
CA LEU A 177 9.69 -5.99 -2.34
C LEU A 177 10.94 -6.28 -1.51
N ALA A 178 10.85 -6.27 -0.19
CA ALA A 178 11.98 -6.50 0.69
C ALA A 178 12.61 -7.89 0.53
N GLU A 179 11.79 -8.91 0.26
CA GLU A 179 12.27 -10.26 -0.06
C GLU A 179 13.17 -10.24 -1.32
N PHE A 180 12.70 -9.61 -2.42
CA PHE A 180 13.48 -9.50 -3.65
C PHE A 180 14.75 -8.65 -3.50
N VAL A 181 14.72 -7.61 -2.65
CA VAL A 181 15.92 -6.81 -2.34
C VAL A 181 16.98 -7.68 -1.66
N ARG A 182 16.58 -8.47 -0.65
CA ARG A 182 17.49 -9.36 0.09
C ARG A 182 18.02 -10.51 -0.78
N GLU A 183 17.28 -10.93 -1.79
CA GLU A 183 17.74 -11.87 -2.82
C GLU A 183 18.70 -11.25 -3.84
N GLY A 184 18.85 -9.93 -3.84
CA GLY A 184 19.69 -9.18 -4.79
C GLY A 184 19.06 -9.08 -6.19
N ALA A 185 17.73 -9.23 -6.28
CA ALA A 185 16.97 -9.15 -7.53
C ALA A 185 16.55 -7.72 -7.89
N VAL A 186 16.72 -6.74 -6.98
CA VAL A 186 16.29 -5.35 -7.16
C VAL A 186 17.50 -4.43 -7.28
N VAL A 187 17.43 -3.52 -8.24
CA VAL A 187 18.46 -2.49 -8.47
C VAL A 187 18.35 -1.39 -7.41
N ASP A 188 19.49 -1.02 -6.82
CA ASP A 188 19.58 0.17 -5.97
C ASP A 188 19.42 1.44 -6.81
N LEU A 189 18.37 2.19 -6.52
CA LEU A 189 18.03 3.43 -7.21
C LEU A 189 18.88 4.61 -6.75
N GLY A 190 19.56 4.52 -5.60
CA GLY A 190 20.28 5.64 -4.98
C GLY A 190 21.36 6.26 -5.87
N ALA A 191 21.95 5.48 -6.78
CA ALA A 191 22.93 5.99 -7.74
C ALA A 191 22.32 6.75 -8.93
N ASN A 192 21.02 6.57 -9.21
CA ASN A 192 20.36 7.07 -10.42
C ASN A 192 19.18 8.02 -10.12
N ILE A 193 18.88 8.25 -8.83
CA ILE A 193 17.87 9.20 -8.38
C ILE A 193 18.55 10.38 -7.70
N ASN A 194 18.10 11.59 -8.01
CA ASN A 194 18.50 12.79 -7.29
C ASN A 194 17.88 12.79 -5.88
N ALA A 195 18.70 12.52 -4.87
CA ALA A 195 18.27 12.41 -3.48
C ALA A 195 17.68 13.72 -2.93
N ASP A 196 18.26 14.87 -3.29
CA ASP A 196 17.78 16.18 -2.83
C ASP A 196 16.38 16.48 -3.39
N GLN A 197 16.17 16.18 -4.68
CA GLN A 197 14.87 16.34 -5.32
C GLN A 197 13.85 15.37 -4.73
N LEU A 198 14.24 14.12 -4.48
CA LEU A 198 13.37 13.13 -3.84
C LEU A 198 12.94 13.59 -2.43
N ALA A 199 13.87 14.09 -1.62
CA ALA A 199 13.58 14.62 -0.28
C ALA A 199 12.72 15.91 -0.32
N ALA A 200 12.83 16.72 -1.37
CA ALA A 200 11.96 17.86 -1.59
C ALA A 200 10.53 17.43 -1.94
N ASP A 201 10.39 16.43 -2.82
CA ASP A 201 9.10 15.97 -3.35
C ASP A 201 8.34 15.05 -2.39
N TYR A 202 9.03 14.28 -1.54
CA TYR A 202 8.42 13.26 -0.67
C TYR A 202 8.72 13.51 0.81
N SER A 203 7.91 12.95 1.71
CA SER A 203 8.27 12.86 3.12
C SER A 203 9.17 11.66 3.37
N ASP A 204 9.94 11.72 4.46
CA ASP A 204 10.77 10.59 4.91
C ASP A 204 9.95 9.31 5.07
N ALA A 205 8.69 9.40 5.50
CA ALA A 205 7.80 8.24 5.59
C ALA A 205 7.62 7.51 4.25
N TRP A 206 7.45 8.25 3.14
CA TRP A 206 7.31 7.64 1.81
C TRP A 206 8.63 7.10 1.27
N ILE A 207 9.74 7.79 1.55
CA ILE A 207 11.09 7.34 1.15
C ILE A 207 11.47 6.06 1.91
N ASN A 208 11.18 6.01 3.21
CA ASN A 208 11.44 4.86 4.06
C ASN A 208 10.64 3.62 3.62
N LEU A 209 9.39 3.80 3.18
CA LEU A 209 8.61 2.69 2.61
C LEU A 209 9.23 2.10 1.33
N GLY A 210 9.98 2.92 0.58
CA GLY A 210 10.70 2.49 -0.62
C GLY A 210 12.14 2.03 -0.35
N THR A 211 12.58 2.04 0.90
CA THR A 211 13.96 1.74 1.31
C THR A 211 13.99 0.47 2.13
N VAL A 212 14.75 -0.52 1.69
CA VAL A 212 14.88 -1.81 2.37
C VAL A 212 16.34 -2.02 2.75
N ASP A 213 16.61 -2.27 4.03
CA ASP A 213 17.96 -2.52 4.55
C ASP A 213 18.99 -1.44 4.13
N GLY A 214 18.53 -0.19 4.02
CA GLY A 214 19.32 0.98 3.57
C GLY A 214 19.42 1.17 2.06
N GLN A 215 18.86 0.26 1.25
CA GLN A 215 18.82 0.35 -0.21
C GLN A 215 17.52 1.00 -0.69
N LEU A 216 17.61 2.16 -1.37
CA LEU A 216 16.45 2.77 -2.04
C LEU A 216 16.03 1.89 -3.22
N SER A 217 14.92 1.19 -3.08
CA SER A 217 14.50 0.09 -3.96
C SER A 217 13.18 0.37 -4.67
N GLY A 218 12.48 1.45 -4.31
CA GLY A 218 11.26 1.88 -4.96
C GLY A 218 10.88 3.32 -4.65
N VAL A 219 10.00 3.89 -5.47
CA VAL A 219 9.41 5.22 -5.25
C VAL A 219 7.88 5.11 -5.40
N PHE A 220 7.15 5.52 -4.37
CA PHE A 220 5.70 5.50 -4.38
C PHE A 220 5.15 6.65 -5.22
N PHE A 221 4.52 6.33 -6.34
CA PHE A 221 3.92 7.35 -7.23
C PHE A 221 2.43 7.59 -6.93
N ARG A 222 1.78 6.65 -6.24
CA ARG A 222 0.37 6.73 -5.85
C ARG A 222 0.15 6.04 -4.50
N ALA A 223 -0.86 6.51 -3.77
CA ALA A 223 -1.36 5.88 -2.57
C ALA A 223 -2.89 5.86 -2.59
N SER A 224 -3.47 4.93 -1.85
CA SER A 224 -4.92 4.85 -1.61
C SER A 224 -5.16 4.94 -0.12
N THR A 225 -6.11 5.77 0.29
CA THR A 225 -6.56 5.78 1.68
C THR A 225 -7.42 4.56 1.97
N LYS A 226 -7.03 3.80 2.99
CA LYS A 226 -7.89 2.80 3.63
C LYS A 226 -8.68 3.45 4.79
N SER A 227 -9.46 2.67 5.52
CA SER A 227 -10.17 3.13 6.72
C SER A 227 -11.29 4.16 6.52
N ILE A 228 -11.90 4.18 5.34
CA ILE A 228 -13.04 5.08 5.04
C ILE A 228 -14.35 4.29 5.09
N VAL A 229 -15.26 4.73 5.96
CA VAL A 229 -16.63 4.22 6.02
C VAL A 229 -17.52 4.98 5.04
N TRP A 230 -18.01 4.25 4.03
CA TRP A 230 -18.97 4.77 3.06
C TRP A 230 -20.40 4.51 3.54
N TYR A 231 -21.29 5.50 3.38
CA TYR A 231 -22.69 5.37 3.77
C TYR A 231 -23.66 5.97 2.73
N PRO A 232 -24.89 5.41 2.61
CA PRO A 232 -25.90 5.94 1.71
C PRO A 232 -26.58 7.19 2.30
N VAL A 233 -26.15 8.37 1.84
CA VAL A 233 -26.58 9.70 2.36
C VAL A 233 -28.11 9.84 2.48
N GLN A 234 -28.86 9.50 1.43
CA GLN A 234 -30.33 9.66 1.45
C GLN A 234 -30.99 8.73 2.47
N ALA A 235 -30.56 7.47 2.54
CA ALA A 235 -31.14 6.50 3.47
C ALA A 235 -30.83 6.86 4.93
N PHE A 236 -29.62 7.37 5.21
CA PHE A 236 -29.27 7.89 6.53
C PHE A 236 -30.14 9.09 6.92
N ALA A 237 -30.35 10.03 6.00
CA ALA A 237 -31.19 11.20 6.22
C ALA A 237 -32.67 10.82 6.46
N ASP A 238 -33.21 9.88 5.69
CA ASP A 238 -34.59 9.40 5.82
C ASP A 238 -34.81 8.65 7.14
N ALA A 239 -33.81 7.91 7.61
CA ALA A 239 -33.84 7.21 8.91
C ALA A 239 -33.54 8.13 10.10
N GLY A 240 -33.02 9.34 9.85
CA GLY A 240 -32.64 10.29 10.90
C GLY A 240 -31.39 9.89 11.67
N TYR A 241 -30.48 9.12 11.05
CA TYR A 241 -29.21 8.74 11.65
C TYR A 241 -28.23 9.91 11.69
N GLU A 242 -27.49 10.02 12.78
CA GLU A 242 -26.37 10.95 12.91
C GLU A 242 -25.05 10.27 12.52
N ILE A 243 -24.11 11.05 11.98
CA ILE A 243 -22.79 10.52 11.59
C ILE A 243 -21.96 10.31 12.86
N PRO A 244 -21.55 9.08 13.18
CA PRO A 244 -20.80 8.79 14.41
C PRO A 244 -19.42 9.45 14.36
N GLN A 245 -19.00 10.04 15.48
CA GLN A 245 -17.70 10.70 15.65
C GLN A 245 -16.72 9.85 16.47
N THR A 246 -17.22 8.80 17.15
CA THR A 246 -16.43 7.89 17.96
C THR A 246 -16.72 6.42 17.64
N TRP A 247 -15.82 5.53 18.08
CA TRP A 247 -16.02 4.09 17.94
C TRP A 247 -17.31 3.62 18.64
N ASP A 248 -17.52 4.06 19.88
CA ASP A 248 -18.72 3.71 20.64
C ASP A 248 -20.01 4.19 19.95
N GLU A 249 -20.00 5.39 19.35
CA GLU A 249 -21.11 5.90 18.55
C GLU A 249 -21.34 5.10 17.27
N LEU A 250 -20.27 4.64 16.62
CA LEU A 250 -20.36 3.79 15.42
C LEU A 250 -20.97 2.41 15.74
N ILE A 251 -20.57 1.81 16.86
CA ILE A 251 -21.14 0.55 17.35
C ILE A 251 -22.61 0.76 17.74
N ALA A 252 -22.93 1.83 18.48
CA ALA A 252 -24.30 2.15 18.86
C ALA A 252 -25.21 2.40 17.65
N LEU A 253 -24.70 3.09 16.61
CA LEU A 253 -25.42 3.26 15.35
C LEU A 253 -25.62 1.93 14.62
N SER A 254 -24.62 1.04 14.65
CA SER A 254 -24.73 -0.29 14.05
C SER A 254 -25.86 -1.10 14.71
N ASP A 255 -25.92 -1.08 16.05
CA ASP A 255 -26.99 -1.72 16.83
C ASP A 255 -28.37 -1.11 16.52
N GLN A 256 -28.43 0.23 16.37
CA GLN A 256 -29.65 0.92 15.99
C GLN A 256 -30.14 0.47 14.60
N ILE A 257 -29.26 0.40 13.61
CA ILE A 257 -29.63 -0.05 12.25
C ILE A 257 -30.18 -1.48 12.28
N VAL A 258 -29.62 -2.37 13.11
CA VAL A 258 -30.13 -3.73 13.30
C VAL A 258 -31.52 -3.71 13.95
N ALA A 259 -31.72 -2.90 14.99
CA ALA A 259 -33.01 -2.76 15.67
C ALA A 259 -34.10 -2.20 14.74
N ASP A 260 -33.72 -1.34 13.79
CA ASP A 260 -34.57 -0.78 12.75
C ASP A 260 -34.81 -1.76 11.57
N GLY A 261 -34.20 -2.96 11.64
CA GLY A 261 -34.40 -4.05 10.68
C GLY A 261 -33.49 -4.02 9.46
N GLY A 262 -32.44 -3.20 9.49
CA GLY A 262 -31.43 -3.09 8.44
C GLY A 262 -30.18 -3.92 8.69
N THR A 263 -29.24 -3.82 7.75
CA THR A 263 -27.89 -4.37 7.87
C THR A 263 -26.91 -3.20 7.95
N PRO A 264 -26.15 -3.04 9.04
CA PRO A 264 -25.28 -1.88 9.23
C PRO A 264 -24.06 -1.87 8.30
N TRP A 265 -23.59 -3.04 7.89
CA TRP A 265 -22.35 -3.20 7.13
C TRP A 265 -22.56 -4.03 5.86
N CYS A 266 -21.91 -3.60 4.79
CA CYS A 266 -21.80 -4.36 3.54
C CYS A 266 -20.30 -4.63 3.31
N ILE A 267 -19.90 -5.89 3.45
CA ILE A 267 -18.49 -6.31 3.35
C ILE A 267 -18.43 -7.47 2.35
N SER A 268 -17.46 -7.42 1.43
CA SER A 268 -17.12 -8.53 0.53
C SER A 268 -15.68 -8.92 0.76
N MET A 269 -15.44 -10.20 1.03
CA MET A 269 -14.09 -10.75 1.23
C MET A 269 -13.60 -11.54 0.02
N GLU A 270 -14.53 -12.08 -0.79
CA GLU A 270 -14.19 -12.78 -2.03
C GLU A 270 -13.71 -11.78 -3.07
N HIS A 271 -12.53 -12.05 -3.62
CA HIS A 271 -11.87 -11.20 -4.59
C HIS A 271 -10.89 -12.00 -5.46
N GLY A 272 -11.32 -13.17 -5.95
CA GLY A 272 -10.47 -14.05 -6.78
C GLY A 272 -9.21 -14.51 -6.04
N GLY A 273 -8.04 -14.43 -6.71
CA GLY A 273 -6.74 -14.88 -6.20
C GLY A 273 -6.25 -14.16 -4.95
N VAL A 274 -6.86 -13.03 -4.58
CA VAL A 274 -6.48 -12.25 -3.40
C VAL A 274 -7.56 -12.28 -2.30
N THR A 275 -8.49 -13.24 -2.34
CA THR A 275 -9.56 -13.36 -1.34
C THR A 275 -9.02 -13.31 0.10
N GLY A 276 -9.60 -12.45 0.94
CA GLY A 276 -9.24 -12.29 2.36
C GLY A 276 -8.61 -10.95 2.74
N TRP A 277 -7.94 -10.25 1.83
CA TRP A 277 -7.28 -8.96 2.13
C TRP A 277 -8.24 -7.92 2.74
N VAL A 278 -9.50 -7.89 2.28
CA VAL A 278 -10.49 -6.92 2.81
C VAL A 278 -10.73 -7.12 4.30
N ALA A 279 -10.57 -8.33 4.84
CA ALA A 279 -10.77 -8.57 6.26
C ALA A 279 -9.55 -8.22 7.11
N THR A 280 -8.34 -8.25 6.56
CA THR A 280 -7.15 -7.80 7.30
C THR A 280 -7.22 -6.29 7.55
N ASP A 281 -7.67 -5.51 6.55
CA ASP A 281 -7.94 -4.07 6.68
C ASP A 281 -8.77 -3.74 7.94
N TRP A 282 -9.77 -4.58 8.28
CA TRP A 282 -10.61 -4.37 9.45
C TRP A 282 -9.87 -4.59 10.76
N ILE A 283 -9.10 -5.67 10.87
CA ILE A 283 -8.31 -5.94 12.09
C ILE A 283 -7.27 -4.84 12.29
N GLU A 284 -6.62 -4.43 11.20
CA GLU A 284 -5.65 -3.34 11.18
C GLU A 284 -6.25 -2.01 11.65
N ASP A 285 -7.43 -1.65 11.12
CA ASP A 285 -8.15 -0.45 11.51
C ASP A 285 -8.59 -0.48 12.97
N VAL A 286 -9.11 -1.61 13.46
CA VAL A 286 -9.53 -1.75 14.86
C VAL A 286 -8.33 -1.70 15.79
N LEU A 287 -7.21 -2.31 15.44
CA LEU A 287 -5.98 -2.25 16.23
C LEU A 287 -5.48 -0.81 16.36
N LEU A 288 -5.44 -0.04 15.26
CA LEU A 288 -5.08 1.37 15.27
C LEU A 288 -6.04 2.26 16.10
N ARG A 289 -7.26 1.79 16.38
CA ARG A 289 -8.25 2.50 17.20
C ARG A 289 -8.26 2.07 18.66
N THR A 290 -7.81 0.85 18.96
CA THR A 290 -7.91 0.24 20.30
C THR A 290 -6.58 0.15 21.01
N ALA A 291 -5.47 0.26 20.28
CA ALA A 291 -4.10 0.27 20.81
C ALA A 291 -3.32 1.52 20.37
N PRO A 292 -2.21 1.86 21.05
CA PRO A 292 -1.27 2.87 20.57
C PRO A 292 -0.68 2.49 19.19
N PRO A 293 -0.37 3.46 18.30
CA PRO A 293 0.20 3.17 16.99
C PRO A 293 1.49 2.35 17.04
N GLU A 294 2.28 2.48 18.11
CA GLU A 294 3.51 1.72 18.30
C GLU A 294 3.23 0.20 18.43
N THR A 295 2.06 -0.19 18.93
CA THR A 295 1.66 -1.61 18.98
C THR A 295 1.44 -2.17 17.56
N TYR A 296 0.93 -1.35 16.65
CA TYR A 296 0.80 -1.73 15.23
C TYR A 296 2.19 -1.92 14.60
N ASP A 297 3.12 -1.00 14.86
CA ASP A 297 4.50 -1.10 14.37
C ASP A 297 5.21 -2.36 14.90
N GLN A 298 5.03 -2.65 16.19
CA GLN A 298 5.56 -3.87 16.81
C GLN A 298 4.98 -5.13 16.20
N TRP A 299 3.70 -5.13 15.85
CA TRP A 299 3.04 -6.28 15.24
C TRP A 299 3.54 -6.52 13.81
N VAL A 300 3.61 -5.47 13.00
CA VAL A 300 4.14 -5.54 11.64
C VAL A 300 5.60 -6.01 11.60
N ASN A 301 6.42 -5.57 12.56
CA ASN A 301 7.82 -5.97 12.68
C ASN A 301 8.02 -7.29 13.45
N HIS A 302 6.95 -7.97 13.84
CA HIS A 302 6.98 -9.21 14.64
C HIS A 302 7.74 -9.10 15.95
N GLU A 303 7.76 -7.91 16.54
CA GLU A 303 8.19 -7.71 17.93
C GLU A 303 7.15 -8.23 18.93
N ILE A 304 5.88 -8.32 18.48
CA ILE A 304 4.79 -9.03 19.17
C ILE A 304 4.14 -10.05 18.23
N PRO A 305 3.67 -11.19 18.75
CA PRO A 305 3.07 -12.25 17.94
C PRO A 305 1.64 -11.91 17.53
N PHE A 306 1.08 -12.64 16.54
CA PHE A 306 -0.31 -12.48 16.14
C PHE A 306 -1.31 -12.78 17.26
N ASN A 307 -0.95 -13.63 18.22
CA ASN A 307 -1.77 -13.93 19.39
C ASN A 307 -1.52 -12.99 20.58
N ASP A 308 -0.90 -11.83 20.36
CA ASP A 308 -0.81 -10.81 21.39
C ASP A 308 -2.22 -10.34 21.83
N PRO A 309 -2.44 -10.09 23.13
CA PRO A 309 -3.75 -9.65 23.62
C PRO A 309 -4.31 -8.40 22.94
N ALA A 310 -3.46 -7.48 22.47
CA ALA A 310 -3.93 -6.30 21.74
C ALA A 310 -4.48 -6.66 20.35
N VAL A 311 -3.82 -7.61 19.66
CA VAL A 311 -4.24 -8.11 18.34
C VAL A 311 -5.50 -8.96 18.46
N ILE A 312 -5.62 -9.81 19.50
CA ILE A 312 -6.84 -10.58 19.77
C ILE A 312 -8.03 -9.69 20.15
N ASN A 313 -7.77 -8.56 20.79
CA ASN A 313 -8.82 -7.61 21.15
C ASN A 313 -9.38 -6.86 19.93
N ALA A 314 -8.57 -6.67 18.90
CA ALA A 314 -8.97 -6.09 17.64
C ALA A 314 -9.83 -7.07 16.81
#